data_AF-A0A967EDP5-F1
#
_entry.id   AF-A0A967EDP5-F1
#
_cell.length_a   1.000
_cell.length_b   1.000
_cell.length_c   1.000
_cell.angle_alpha   90.00
_cell.angle_beta   90.00
_cell.angle_gamma   90.00
#
_symmetry.space_group_name_H-M   'P 1'
#
loop_
_entity.id
_entity.type
_entity.pdbx_description
1 polymer ?
#
loop_
_entity_poly.entity_id
_entity_poly.type
_entity_poly.pdbx_seq_one_letter_code
_entity_poly.pdbx_strand_id
1 'polypeptide(L)'
;MNTPPRTQLFPGQVWCSSRAHMRQRIIVSVDKTSITFRLEGESEDSPLHYSETSLFLAWVRRHNASLLSSTFISVDKRISDQETGLRLRQARLAANLSQVELAQRANISRSAIALWETGRKGCSLKRLTQIAHALDLDIVDLISSVEKDPRKSEEHYLLSLFRKVDECSRHEILRWLSTRVR
;
A
#
# COMPACT_ATOMS: atom_id res chain seq x y z
N MET A 1 5.51 -36.04 -0.10
CA MET A 1 6.15 -35.27 0.99
C MET A 1 5.90 -33.80 0.73
N ASN A 2 4.96 -33.19 1.49
CA ASN A 2 4.62 -31.78 1.34
C ASN A 2 5.79 -30.92 1.85
N THR A 3 6.49 -30.24 0.95
CA THR A 3 7.38 -29.14 1.32
C THR A 3 6.50 -28.02 1.88
N PRO A 4 6.73 -27.54 3.12
CA PRO A 4 6.01 -26.37 3.60
C PRO A 4 6.30 -25.19 2.67
N PRO A 5 5.34 -24.26 2.48
CA PRO A 5 5.54 -23.10 1.62
C PRO A 5 6.84 -22.40 2.01
N ARG A 6 7.69 -22.10 1.01
CA ARG A 6 8.93 -21.35 1.23
C ARG A 6 8.55 -20.00 1.83
N THR A 7 8.77 -19.83 3.12
CA THR A 7 8.66 -18.53 3.78
C THR A 7 9.70 -17.60 3.17
N GLN A 8 9.25 -16.72 2.27
CA GLN A 8 10.12 -15.74 1.64
C GLN A 8 10.32 -14.56 2.60
N LEU A 9 11.58 -14.18 2.81
CA LEU A 9 11.94 -13.07 3.68
C LEU A 9 11.98 -11.76 2.89
N PHE A 10 11.48 -10.68 3.49
CA PHE A 10 11.47 -9.35 2.90
C PHE A 10 11.84 -8.28 3.94
N PRO A 11 12.45 -7.16 3.50
CA PRO A 11 12.63 -5.98 4.34
C PRO A 11 11.34 -5.52 5.03
N GLY A 12 11.46 -5.14 6.30
CA GLY A 12 10.44 -4.69 7.23
C GLY A 12 9.44 -5.74 7.74
N GLN A 13 9.66 -7.02 7.46
CA GLN A 13 8.97 -8.10 8.17
C GLN A 13 9.35 -8.09 9.65
N VAL A 14 8.34 -8.17 10.52
CA VAL A 14 8.52 -8.26 11.97
C VAL A 14 8.23 -9.68 12.46
N TRP A 15 9.25 -10.36 12.97
CA TRP A 15 9.17 -11.73 13.46
C TRP A 15 9.24 -11.79 14.98
N CYS A 16 8.35 -12.54 15.62
CA CYS A 16 8.34 -12.76 17.06
C CYS A 16 8.10 -14.22 17.40
N SER A 17 8.63 -14.69 18.53
CA SER A 17 8.34 -16.03 19.05
C SER A 17 7.22 -15.95 20.08
N SER A 18 6.42 -17.00 20.21
CA SER A 18 5.42 -17.13 21.28
C SER A 18 6.02 -17.15 22.70
N ARG A 19 7.35 -17.18 22.83
CA ARG A 19 8.06 -17.06 24.11
C ARG A 19 8.03 -15.60 24.59
N ALA A 20 7.38 -15.36 25.73
CA ALA A 20 7.12 -14.05 26.34
C ALA A 20 8.34 -13.12 26.57
N HIS A 21 9.57 -13.63 26.43
CA HIS A 21 10.81 -12.87 26.65
C HIS A 21 11.63 -12.60 25.38
N MET A 22 11.19 -13.06 24.20
CA MET A 22 11.92 -12.81 22.96
C MET A 22 11.49 -11.48 22.33
N ARG A 23 12.45 -10.56 22.17
CA ARG A 23 12.26 -9.30 21.45
C ARG A 23 11.90 -9.56 19.98
N GLN A 24 11.06 -8.69 19.42
CA GLN A 24 10.72 -8.75 17.99
C GLN A 24 11.95 -8.45 17.13
N ARG A 25 12.01 -9.07 15.95
CA ARG A 25 13.07 -8.88 14.95
C ARG A 25 12.47 -8.23 13.71
N ILE A 26 12.96 -7.05 13.37
CA ILE A 26 12.53 -6.31 12.18
C ILE A 26 13.61 -6.51 11.11
N ILE A 27 13.29 -7.22 10.03
CA ILE A 27 14.23 -7.39 8.91
C ILE A 27 14.48 -6.01 8.28
N VAL A 28 15.73 -5.63 8.07
CA VAL A 28 16.11 -4.34 7.47
C VAL A 28 16.51 -4.52 6.01
N SER A 29 17.34 -5.53 5.69
CA SER A 29 17.69 -5.88 4.32
C SER A 29 17.72 -7.40 4.12
N VAL A 30 17.53 -7.82 2.88
CA VAL A 30 17.63 -9.23 2.46
C VAL A 30 18.45 -9.27 1.17
N ASP A 31 19.58 -9.98 1.21
CA ASP A 31 20.43 -10.27 0.05
C ASP A 31 20.19 -11.72 -0.42
N LYS A 32 20.99 -12.18 -1.39
CA LYS A 32 20.87 -13.54 -1.95
C LYS A 32 21.02 -14.65 -0.91
N THR A 33 21.85 -14.46 0.12
CA THR A 33 22.19 -15.48 1.12
C THR A 33 22.15 -14.99 2.56
N SER A 34 21.94 -13.69 2.77
CA SER A 34 22.02 -13.03 4.07
C SER A 34 20.85 -12.11 4.31
N ILE A 35 20.63 -11.82 5.59
CA ILE A 35 19.71 -10.79 6.05
C ILE A 35 20.40 -9.91 7.07
N THR A 36 19.90 -8.68 7.19
CA THR A 36 20.12 -7.84 8.37
C THR A 36 18.81 -7.58 9.08
N PHE A 37 18.83 -7.46 10.40
CA PHE A 37 17.65 -7.18 11.21
C PHE A 37 17.99 -6.33 12.43
N ARG A 38 16.98 -5.66 12.96
CA ARG A 38 17.04 -4.88 14.21
C ARG A 38 16.17 -5.53 15.28
N LEU A 39 16.56 -5.43 16.55
CA LEU A 39 15.72 -5.89 17.66
C LEU A 39 14.82 -4.76 18.17
N GLU A 40 13.63 -5.13 18.64
CA GLU A 40 12.72 -4.21 19.33
C GLU A 40 13.42 -3.51 20.50
N GLY A 41 13.34 -2.17 20.52
CA GLY A 41 13.98 -1.31 21.51
C GLY A 41 15.35 -0.75 21.11
N GLU A 42 15.89 -1.12 19.94
CA GLU A 42 17.08 -0.49 19.38
C GLU A 42 16.71 0.75 18.54
N SER A 43 17.50 1.84 18.66
CA SER A 43 17.31 3.06 17.86
C SER A 43 17.63 2.82 16.38
N GLU A 44 17.17 3.70 15.49
CA GLU A 44 17.46 3.58 14.06
C GLU A 44 18.97 3.62 13.76
N ASP A 45 19.72 4.40 14.54
CA ASP A 45 21.18 4.56 14.46
C ASP A 45 21.97 3.39 15.07
N SER A 46 21.29 2.41 15.68
CA SER A 46 21.96 1.24 16.25
C SER A 46 22.50 0.31 15.16
N PRO A 47 23.67 -0.34 15.38
CA PRO A 47 24.23 -1.31 14.44
C PRO A 47 23.25 -2.45 14.15
N LEU A 48 23.12 -2.82 12.87
CA LEU A 48 22.24 -3.90 12.44
C LEU A 48 22.83 -5.27 12.77
N HIS A 49 21.97 -6.22 13.14
CA HIS A 49 22.36 -7.61 13.34
C HIS A 49 22.37 -8.34 12.00
N TYR A 50 23.37 -9.20 11.80
CA TYR A 50 23.52 -9.99 10.58
C TYR A 50 23.16 -11.47 10.82
N SER A 51 22.57 -12.12 9.81
CA SER A 51 22.39 -13.58 9.80
C SER A 51 22.34 -14.12 8.38
N GLU A 52 22.82 -15.34 8.16
CA GLU A 52 22.49 -16.06 6.95
C GLU A 52 21.00 -16.36 6.88
N THR A 53 20.41 -16.30 5.69
CA THR A 53 18.99 -16.60 5.46
C THR A 53 18.63 -18.00 5.96
N SER A 54 19.53 -18.97 5.76
CA SER A 54 19.40 -20.36 6.24
C SER A 54 19.26 -20.44 7.77
N LEU A 55 20.13 -19.72 8.50
CA LEU A 55 20.17 -19.68 9.95
C LEU A 55 18.96 -18.96 10.53
N PHE A 56 18.54 -17.85 9.90
CA PHE A 56 17.33 -17.15 10.32
C PHE A 56 16.08 -18.02 10.13
N LEU A 57 15.92 -18.69 8.98
CA LEU A 57 14.81 -19.60 8.77
C LEU A 57 14.85 -20.79 9.73
N ALA A 58 16.04 -21.30 10.08
CA ALA A 58 16.19 -22.31 11.12
C ALA A 58 15.77 -21.78 12.49
N TRP A 59 16.08 -20.52 12.81
CA TRP A 59 15.61 -19.83 14.02
C TRP A 59 14.08 -19.72 14.02
N VAL A 60 13.46 -19.26 12.93
CA VAL A 60 11.99 -19.15 12.81
C VAL A 60 11.32 -20.49 13.12
N ARG A 61 11.81 -21.58 12.52
CA ARG A 61 11.29 -22.94 12.76
C ARG A 61 11.51 -23.39 14.21
N ARG A 62 12.72 -23.20 14.74
CA ARG A 62 13.09 -23.63 16.10
C ARG A 62 12.26 -22.94 17.17
N HIS A 63 11.91 -21.68 16.95
CA HIS A 63 11.20 -20.85 17.92
C HIS A 63 9.72 -20.70 17.63
N ASN A 64 9.19 -21.45 16.64
CA ASN A 64 7.84 -21.34 16.13
C ASN A 64 7.42 -19.88 15.95
N ALA A 65 8.31 -19.08 15.38
CA ALA A 65 8.14 -17.64 15.29
C ALA A 65 7.03 -17.30 14.28
N SER A 66 6.18 -16.35 14.65
CA SER A 66 5.12 -15.80 13.82
C SER A 66 5.54 -14.45 13.25
N LEU A 67 5.03 -14.17 12.04
CA LEU A 67 5.11 -12.86 11.42
C LEU A 67 4.01 -11.97 12.05
N LEU A 68 4.40 -10.89 12.73
CA LEU A 68 3.48 -10.00 13.45
C LEU A 68 2.92 -8.89 12.55
N SER A 69 3.75 -8.30 11.70
CA SER A 69 3.34 -7.27 10.73
C SER A 69 4.45 -7.06 9.69
N SER A 70 4.07 -6.76 8.44
CA SER A 70 5.00 -6.32 7.39
C SER A 70 4.91 -4.81 7.31
N THR A 71 5.91 -4.11 7.84
CA THR A 71 5.91 -2.64 7.91
C THR A 71 6.20 -1.96 6.56
N PHE A 72 6.38 -2.72 5.49
CA PHE A 72 6.26 -2.21 4.14
C PHE A 72 4.99 -2.77 3.52
N ILE A 73 4.22 -1.85 2.92
CA ILE A 73 3.08 -2.01 2.02
C ILE A 73 2.84 -3.49 1.71
N SER A 74 1.69 -4.03 2.13
CA SER A 74 1.23 -5.33 1.64
C SER A 74 1.10 -5.29 0.12
N VAL A 75 2.21 -5.54 -0.59
CA VAL A 75 2.21 -5.90 -2.01
C VAL A 75 1.57 -7.29 -2.18
N ASP A 76 1.40 -8.03 -1.08
CA ASP A 76 0.88 -9.41 -1.10
C ASP A 76 -0.52 -9.59 -0.50
N LYS A 77 -1.25 -8.50 -0.20
CA LYS A 77 -2.71 -8.63 -0.25
C LYS A 77 -3.02 -8.60 -1.73
N ARG A 78 -3.13 -9.78 -2.38
CA ARG A 78 -3.68 -9.88 -3.73
C ARG A 78 -4.96 -9.06 -3.73
N ILE A 79 -4.92 -7.88 -4.33
CA ILE A 79 -6.11 -7.05 -4.43
C ILE A 79 -6.98 -7.83 -5.39
N SER A 80 -8.05 -8.41 -4.85
CA SER A 80 -8.99 -9.16 -5.65
C SER A 80 -9.46 -8.26 -6.80
N ASP A 81 -9.50 -8.80 -8.01
CA ASP A 81 -10.07 -8.10 -9.16
C ASP A 81 -11.49 -7.58 -8.85
N GLN A 82 -12.20 -8.28 -7.96
CA GLN A 82 -13.49 -7.88 -7.41
C GLN A 82 -13.43 -6.61 -6.56
N GLU A 83 -12.41 -6.48 -5.73
CA GLU A 83 -12.23 -5.30 -4.87
C GLU A 83 -11.81 -4.09 -5.70
N THR A 84 -10.86 -4.25 -6.62
CA THR A 84 -10.47 -3.21 -7.59
C THR A 84 -11.67 -2.79 -8.44
N GLY A 85 -12.47 -3.76 -8.90
CA GLY A 85 -13.67 -3.52 -9.70
C GLY A 85 -14.74 -2.72 -8.94
N LEU A 86 -14.96 -3.06 -7.68
CA LEU A 86 -15.88 -2.32 -6.81
C LEU A 86 -15.43 -0.86 -6.61
N ARG A 87 -14.14 -0.64 -6.35
CA ARG A 87 -13.59 0.72 -6.19
C ARG A 87 -13.67 1.52 -7.46
N LEU A 88 -13.36 0.90 -8.61
CA LEU A 88 -13.54 1.54 -9.90
C LEU A 88 -14.99 2.01 -10.10
N ARG A 89 -15.96 1.15 -9.78
CA ARG A 89 -17.38 1.50 -9.84
C ARG A 89 -17.72 2.66 -8.90
N GLN A 90 -17.23 2.63 -7.66
CA GLN A 90 -17.46 3.69 -6.68
C GLN A 90 -16.87 5.03 -7.14
N ALA A 91 -15.62 5.03 -7.61
CA ALA A 91 -14.96 6.22 -8.14
C ALA A 91 -15.70 6.80 -9.34
N ARG A 92 -16.17 5.95 -10.26
CA ARG A 92 -16.99 6.37 -11.39
C ARG A 92 -18.29 7.05 -10.94
N LEU A 93 -18.99 6.45 -9.98
CA LEU A 93 -20.24 6.99 -9.45
C LEU A 93 -20.01 8.30 -8.68
N ALA A 94 -18.92 8.42 -7.92
CA ALA A 94 -18.54 9.66 -7.24
C ALA A 94 -18.23 10.79 -8.23
N ALA A 95 -17.72 10.46 -9.41
CA ALA A 95 -17.53 11.39 -10.53
C ALA A 95 -18.81 11.67 -11.33
N ASN A 96 -19.97 11.11 -10.93
CA ASN A 96 -21.25 11.20 -11.65
C ASN A 96 -21.19 10.74 -13.13
N LEU A 97 -20.33 9.77 -13.44
CA LEU A 97 -20.18 9.25 -14.79
C LEU A 97 -20.95 7.94 -14.99
N SER A 98 -21.56 7.76 -16.15
CA SER A 98 -22.00 6.46 -16.65
C SER A 98 -20.80 5.63 -17.13
N GLN A 99 -21.01 4.31 -17.30
CA GLN A 99 -19.97 3.43 -17.86
C GLN A 99 -19.57 3.85 -19.28
N VAL A 100 -20.49 4.44 -20.06
CA VAL A 100 -20.23 4.92 -21.43
C VAL A 100 -19.34 6.16 -21.38
N GLU A 101 -19.65 7.11 -20.49
CA GLU A 101 -18.86 8.35 -20.37
C GLU A 101 -17.45 8.08 -19.86
N LEU A 102 -17.30 7.21 -18.85
CA LEU A 102 -15.97 6.80 -18.40
C LEU A 102 -15.18 6.09 -19.50
N ALA A 103 -15.85 5.22 -20.26
CA ALA A 103 -15.24 4.51 -21.38
C ALA A 103 -14.73 5.49 -22.46
N GLN A 104 -15.53 6.49 -22.82
CA GLN A 104 -15.14 7.54 -23.77
C GLN A 104 -13.95 8.35 -23.23
N ARG A 105 -14.03 8.81 -21.97
CA ARG A 105 -12.98 9.62 -21.34
C ARG A 105 -11.66 8.87 -21.19
N ALA A 106 -11.72 7.58 -20.88
CA ALA A 106 -10.55 6.72 -20.78
C ALA A 106 -10.08 6.16 -22.13
N ASN A 107 -10.79 6.38 -23.23
CA ASN A 107 -10.55 5.73 -24.53
C ASN A 107 -10.48 4.18 -24.43
N ILE A 108 -11.49 3.60 -23.78
CA ILE A 108 -11.66 2.16 -23.54
C ILE A 108 -13.07 1.76 -23.96
N SER A 109 -13.31 0.48 -24.29
CA SER A 109 -14.67 0.03 -24.58
C SER A 109 -15.55 -0.03 -23.33
N ARG A 110 -16.82 0.36 -23.45
CA ARG A 110 -17.80 0.27 -22.36
C ARG A 110 -17.93 -1.16 -21.79
N SER A 111 -17.83 -2.18 -22.64
CA SER A 111 -17.84 -3.58 -22.22
C SER A 111 -16.65 -3.95 -21.34
N ALA A 112 -15.47 -3.36 -21.57
CA ALA A 112 -14.30 -3.58 -20.72
C ALA A 112 -14.49 -2.95 -19.34
N ILE A 113 -15.02 -1.71 -19.28
CA ILE A 113 -15.37 -1.06 -18.00
C ILE A 113 -16.37 -1.92 -17.21
N ALA A 114 -17.45 -2.37 -17.86
CA ALA A 114 -18.44 -3.23 -17.20
C ALA A 114 -17.82 -4.54 -16.69
N LEU A 115 -16.95 -5.18 -17.47
CA LEU A 115 -16.28 -6.41 -17.07
C LEU A 115 -15.38 -6.21 -15.85
N TRP A 116 -14.63 -5.12 -15.80
CA TRP A 116 -13.76 -4.82 -14.67
C TRP A 116 -14.53 -4.41 -13.42
N GLU A 117 -15.60 -3.63 -13.55
CA GLU A 117 -16.48 -3.28 -12.41
C GLU A 117 -17.13 -4.50 -11.76
N THR A 118 -17.31 -5.59 -12.52
CA THR A 118 -17.83 -6.86 -11.97
C THR A 118 -16.77 -7.73 -11.30
N GLY A 119 -15.47 -7.42 -11.48
CA GLY A 119 -14.38 -8.22 -10.94
C GLY A 119 -14.16 -9.58 -11.58
N ARG A 120 -14.90 -9.91 -12.65
CA ARG A 120 -14.84 -11.23 -13.31
C ARG A 120 -13.56 -11.45 -14.11
N LYS A 121 -12.84 -10.37 -14.43
CA LYS A 121 -11.56 -10.41 -15.15
C LYS A 121 -10.69 -9.26 -14.66
N GLY A 122 -9.43 -9.54 -14.36
CA GLY A 122 -8.47 -8.51 -13.98
C GLY A 122 -8.22 -7.47 -15.06
N CYS A 123 -7.99 -6.24 -14.60
CA CYS A 123 -7.53 -5.15 -15.43
C CYS A 123 -6.01 -5.05 -15.32
N SER A 124 -5.31 -4.89 -16.44
CA SER A 124 -3.86 -4.70 -16.40
C SER A 124 -3.52 -3.36 -15.75
N LEU A 125 -2.37 -3.29 -15.08
CA LEU A 125 -1.91 -2.06 -14.41
C LEU A 125 -1.97 -0.85 -15.35
N LYS A 126 -1.47 -1.00 -16.59
CA LYS A 126 -1.51 0.05 -17.63
C LYS A 126 -2.91 0.60 -17.87
N ARG A 127 -3.92 -0.27 -17.95
CA ARG A 127 -5.32 0.13 -18.19
C ARG A 127 -5.95 0.73 -16.94
N LEU A 128 -5.61 0.23 -15.76
CA LEU A 128 -6.00 0.86 -14.49
C LEU A 128 -5.44 2.28 -14.38
N THR A 129 -4.17 2.51 -14.74
CA THR A 129 -3.57 3.85 -14.77
C THR A 129 -4.34 4.79 -15.70
N GLN A 130 -4.69 4.30 -16.90
CA GLN A 130 -5.46 5.08 -17.89
C GLN A 130 -6.83 5.49 -17.36
N ILE A 131 -7.51 4.59 -16.65
CA ILE A 131 -8.81 4.85 -16.04
C ILE A 131 -8.68 5.79 -14.83
N ALA A 132 -7.65 5.62 -14.02
CA ALA A 132 -7.36 6.50 -12.88
C ALA A 132 -7.17 7.95 -13.36
N HIS A 133 -6.37 8.15 -14.41
CA HIS A 133 -6.23 9.47 -15.04
C HIS A 133 -7.55 10.00 -15.59
N ALA A 134 -8.38 9.18 -16.22
CA ALA A 134 -9.70 9.60 -16.69
C ALA A 134 -10.64 10.00 -15.54
N LEU A 135 -10.43 9.49 -14.33
CA LEU A 135 -11.20 9.83 -13.13
C LEU A 135 -10.54 10.95 -12.29
N ASP A 136 -9.41 11.51 -12.75
CA ASP A 136 -8.59 12.46 -11.99
C ASP A 136 -8.14 11.92 -10.61
N LEU A 137 -7.84 10.61 -10.56
CA LEU A 137 -7.38 9.88 -9.37
C LEU A 137 -5.96 9.33 -9.54
N ASP A 138 -5.30 9.03 -8.43
CA ASP A 138 -4.09 8.22 -8.43
C ASP A 138 -4.46 6.74 -8.59
N ILE A 139 -3.63 5.95 -9.27
CA ILE A 139 -3.80 4.50 -9.36
C ILE A 139 -3.80 3.85 -7.97
N VAL A 140 -3.08 4.43 -7.01
CA VAL A 140 -3.06 3.97 -5.61
C VAL A 140 -4.46 4.05 -4.98
N ASP A 141 -5.31 5.00 -5.38
CA ASP A 141 -6.68 5.11 -4.87
C ASP A 141 -7.57 3.96 -5.35
N LEU A 142 -7.29 3.39 -6.52
CA LEU A 142 -8.01 2.24 -7.07
C LEU A 142 -7.49 0.90 -6.52
N ILE A 143 -6.20 0.84 -6.22
CA ILE A 143 -5.47 -0.40 -5.89
C ILE A 143 -5.39 -0.60 -4.37
N SER A 144 -5.12 0.45 -3.59
CA SER A 144 -4.85 0.29 -2.17
C SER A 144 -6.11 -0.11 -1.39
N SER A 145 -6.01 -1.20 -0.63
CA SER A 145 -7.02 -1.62 0.37
C SER A 145 -6.71 -1.11 1.76
N VAL A 146 -5.79 -0.15 1.86
CA VAL A 146 -5.44 0.46 3.13
C VAL A 146 -6.70 1.20 3.54
N GLU A 147 -7.27 0.82 4.69
CA GLU A 147 -8.26 1.66 5.36
C GLU A 147 -7.74 3.09 5.28
N LYS A 148 -8.49 3.96 4.59
CA LYS A 148 -8.09 5.36 4.46
C LYS A 148 -7.97 5.88 5.88
N ASP A 149 -6.75 6.08 6.37
CA ASP A 149 -6.55 6.93 7.54
C ASP A 149 -7.21 8.26 7.13
N PRO A 150 -8.30 8.67 7.80
CA PRO A 150 -9.06 9.83 7.38
C PRO A 150 -8.15 11.06 7.27
N ARG A 151 -7.13 11.15 8.11
CA ARG A 151 -6.11 12.21 8.08
C ARG A 151 -5.34 12.23 6.76
N LYS A 152 -4.93 11.07 6.23
CA LYS A 152 -4.24 11.00 4.93
C LYS A 152 -5.16 11.39 3.78
N SER A 153 -6.46 11.07 3.87
CA SER A 153 -7.42 11.46 2.84
C SER A 153 -7.71 12.97 2.85
N GLU A 154 -7.77 13.58 4.03
CA GLU A 154 -7.91 15.02 4.22
C GLU A 154 -6.67 15.78 3.75
N GLU A 155 -5.46 15.28 4.05
CA GLU A 155 -4.20 15.85 3.55
C GLU A 155 -4.13 15.86 2.02
N HIS A 156 -4.47 14.74 1.38
CA HIS A 156 -4.49 14.65 -0.08
C HIS A 156 -5.54 15.59 -0.69
N TYR A 157 -6.71 15.67 -0.07
CA TYR A 157 -7.77 16.58 -0.50
C TYR A 157 -7.33 18.05 -0.36
N LEU A 158 -6.76 18.44 0.77
CA LEU A 158 -6.21 19.77 1.00
C LEU A 158 -5.15 20.13 -0.05
N LEU A 159 -4.18 19.24 -0.31
CA LEU A 159 -3.15 19.45 -1.33
C LEU A 159 -3.76 19.62 -2.74
N SER A 160 -4.79 18.83 -3.06
CA SER A 160 -5.48 18.93 -4.34
C SER A 160 -6.17 20.29 -4.54
N LEU A 161 -6.81 20.81 -3.49
CA LEU A 161 -7.44 22.14 -3.50
C LEU A 161 -6.38 23.23 -3.58
N PHE A 162 -5.34 23.13 -2.74
CA PHE A 162 -4.25 24.11 -2.65
C PHE A 162 -3.51 24.33 -3.97
N ARG A 163 -3.37 23.27 -4.78
CA ARG A 163 -2.79 23.34 -6.14
C ARG A 163 -3.68 24.09 -7.15
N LYS A 164 -5.00 24.06 -6.97
CA LYS A 164 -6.00 24.67 -7.86
C LYS A 164 -6.30 26.13 -7.54
N VAL A 165 -6.03 26.54 -6.31
CA VAL A 165 -6.25 27.91 -5.82
C VAL A 165 -5.16 28.85 -6.34
N ASP A 166 -5.54 30.10 -6.64
CA ASP A 166 -4.65 31.15 -7.12
C ASP A 166 -3.60 31.57 -6.06
N GLU A 167 -2.58 32.29 -6.50
CA GLU A 167 -1.43 32.60 -5.68
C GLU A 167 -1.77 33.49 -4.47
N CYS A 168 -2.73 34.43 -4.58
CA CYS A 168 -3.13 35.29 -3.46
C CYS A 168 -3.87 34.49 -2.39
N SER A 169 -4.87 33.71 -2.80
CA SER A 169 -5.65 32.85 -1.91
C SER A 169 -4.77 31.76 -1.24
N ARG A 170 -3.75 31.27 -1.95
CA ARG A 170 -2.76 30.32 -1.40
C ARG A 170 -1.97 30.93 -0.24
N HIS A 171 -1.53 32.17 -0.39
CA HIS A 171 -0.79 32.89 0.66
C HIS A 171 -1.65 33.12 1.91
N GLU A 172 -2.94 33.43 1.73
CA GLU A 172 -3.88 33.59 2.86
C GLU A 172 -4.08 32.28 3.62
N ILE A 173 -4.25 31.16 2.91
CA ILE A 173 -4.37 29.82 3.51
C ILE A 173 -3.10 29.48 4.31
N LEU A 174 -1.90 29.71 3.74
CA LEU A 174 -0.64 29.44 4.43
C LEU A 174 -0.47 30.30 5.69
N ARG A 175 -0.80 31.59 5.60
CA ARG A 175 -0.77 32.50 6.75
C ARG A 175 -1.74 32.03 7.84
N TRP A 176 -2.94 31.61 7.48
CA TRP A 176 -3.94 31.13 8.42
C TRP A 176 -3.46 29.85 9.14
N LEU A 177 -2.90 28.89 8.39
CA LEU A 177 -2.35 27.65 8.93
C LEU A 177 -1.16 27.93 9.86
N SER A 178 -0.21 28.76 9.44
CA SER A 178 0.99 29.05 10.23
C SER A 178 0.70 29.75 11.56
N THR A 179 -0.42 30.46 11.67
CA THR A 179 -0.83 31.14 12.91
C THR A 179 -1.38 30.16 13.96
N ARG A 180 -1.82 28.96 13.56
CA ARG A 180 -2.53 27.99 14.41
C ARG A 180 -1.79 26.68 14.63
N VAL A 181 -0.73 26.42 13.87
CA VAL A 181 0.21 25.32 14.13
C VAL A 181 1.13 25.75 15.29
N ARG A 182 1.15 24.98 16.38
CA ARG A 182 2.06 25.17 17.52
C ARG A 182 3.34 24.38 17.33
#